data_AF-A0A846H8T7-F1
#
_entry.id   AF-A0A846H8T7-F1
#
_cell.length_a   1.000
_cell.length_b   1.000
_cell.length_c   1.000
_cell.angle_alpha   90.00
_cell.angle_beta   90.00
_cell.angle_gamma   90.00
#
_symmetry.space_group_name_H-M   'P 1'
#
loop_
_entity.id
_entity.type
_entity.pdbx_description
1 polymer ?
#
loop_
_entity_poly.entity_id
_entity_poly.type
_entity_poly.pdbx_seq_one_letter_code
_entity_poly.pdbx_strand_id
1 'polypeptide(L)'
;MQPIRQGDVILLPVPQVEGEKIPQLILAEGEVTGHKHRITEGEAELSQKDDILYLRVFSDKALLVHEEHKPISIPQGSWMVRIQREYEPKGWRYVAD
;
A
#
# COMPACT_ATOMS: atom_id res chain seq x y z
N MET A 1 -11.83 -0.99 -12.26
CA MET A 1 -10.39 -0.95 -11.90
C MET A 1 -9.99 -2.34 -11.43
N GLN A 2 -8.74 -2.75 -11.63
CA GLN A 2 -8.21 -4.04 -11.16
C GLN A 2 -7.33 -3.82 -9.91
N PRO A 3 -7.17 -4.84 -9.05
CA PRO A 3 -6.20 -4.79 -7.96
C PRO A 3 -4.79 -4.45 -8.42
N ILE A 4 -4.07 -3.65 -7.63
CA ILE A 4 -2.66 -3.31 -7.85
C ILE A 4 -1.84 -3.88 -6.70
N ARG A 5 -0.68 -4.46 -6.99
CA ARG A 5 0.22 -5.04 -5.97
C ARG A 5 1.62 -4.47 -6.10
N GLN A 6 2.21 -4.11 -4.97
CA GLN A 6 3.63 -3.79 -4.83
C GLN A 6 4.16 -4.48 -3.57
N GLY A 7 5.00 -5.51 -3.71
CA GLY A 7 5.47 -6.28 -2.57
C GLY A 7 4.32 -6.93 -1.79
N ASP A 8 4.26 -6.65 -0.49
CA ASP A 8 3.22 -7.07 0.44
C ASP A 8 1.98 -6.15 0.40
N VAL A 9 2.04 -4.98 -0.23
CA VAL A 9 0.89 -4.08 -0.35
C VAL A 9 0.02 -4.44 -1.55
N ILE A 10 -1.27 -4.64 -1.29
CA ILE A 10 -2.33 -4.78 -2.30
C ILE A 10 -3.33 -3.62 -2.15
N LEU A 11 -3.59 -2.94 -3.26
CA LEU A 11 -4.64 -1.94 -3.39
C LEU A 11 -5.85 -2.53 -4.09
N LEU A 12 -6.95 -2.60 -3.38
CA LEU A 12 -8.23 -3.10 -3.90
C LEU A 12 -9.14 -1.92 -4.24
N PRO A 13 -9.67 -1.81 -5.46
CA PRO A 13 -10.58 -0.72 -5.81
C PRO A 13 -11.89 -0.85 -5.03
N VAL A 14 -12.34 0.27 -4.45
CA VAL A 14 -13.58 0.37 -3.68
C VAL A 14 -14.39 1.58 -4.14
N PRO A 15 -15.72 1.59 -3.97
CA PRO A 15 -16.55 2.72 -4.41
C PRO A 15 -16.24 4.02 -3.65
N GLN A 16 -15.85 3.94 -2.38
CA GLN A 16 -15.54 5.09 -1.53
C GLN A 16 -14.49 4.73 -0.48
N VAL A 17 -13.77 5.72 0.03
CA VAL A 17 -12.92 5.59 1.23
C VAL A 17 -13.75 5.74 2.50
N GLU A 18 -13.30 5.13 3.59
CA GLU A 18 -13.93 5.24 4.90
C GLU A 18 -12.94 5.71 5.97
N GLY A 19 -13.47 6.27 7.05
CA GLY A 19 -12.68 6.63 8.22
C GLY A 19 -12.23 8.07 8.29
N GLU A 20 -11.34 8.34 9.24
CA GLU A 20 -10.79 9.66 9.50
C GLU A 20 -9.49 9.86 8.72
N LYS A 21 -9.29 11.07 8.20
CA LYS A 21 -8.07 11.43 7.47
C LYS A 21 -6.88 11.40 8.41
N ILE A 22 -5.77 10.82 7.93
CA ILE A 22 -4.50 10.80 8.66
C ILE A 22 -3.46 11.68 7.94
N PRO A 23 -2.60 12.42 8.68
CA PRO A 23 -1.66 13.38 8.09
C PRO A 23 -0.39 12.70 7.56
N GLN A 24 -0.54 11.62 6.78
CA GLN A 24 0.57 10.92 6.14
C GLN A 24 0.13 10.23 4.85
N LEU A 25 1.11 9.78 4.06
CA LEU A 25 0.91 9.02 2.82
C LEU A 25 1.73 7.72 2.80
N ILE A 26 1.95 7.13 3.98
CA ILE A 26 2.58 5.82 4.15
C ILE A 26 1.47 4.76 4.26
N LEU A 27 1.43 3.82 3.33
CA LEU A 27 0.45 2.74 3.25
C LEU A 27 0.85 1.55 4.12
N ALA A 28 2.16 1.31 4.27
CA ALA A 28 2.73 0.24 5.07
C ALA A 28 4.19 0.57 5.41
N GLU A 29 4.65 0.12 6.59
CA GLU A 29 6.07 -0.12 6.83
C GLU A 29 6.41 -1.45 6.14
N GLY A 30 7.45 -1.49 5.32
CA GLY A 30 7.87 -2.70 4.60
C GLY A 30 8.44 -3.76 5.53
N GLU A 31 8.71 -4.96 5.01
CA GLU A 31 9.24 -6.10 5.78
C GLU A 31 10.64 -5.82 6.37
N VAL A 32 11.42 -4.98 5.69
CA VAL A 32 12.73 -4.51 6.16
C VAL A 32 12.56 -3.22 6.95
N THR A 33 13.13 -3.20 8.16
CA THR A 33 13.09 -2.04 9.05
C THR A 33 13.55 -0.77 8.34
N GLY A 34 12.63 0.20 8.19
CA GLY A 34 12.90 1.52 7.60
C GLY A 34 12.45 1.67 6.15
N HIS A 35 12.08 0.58 5.46
CA HIS A 35 11.46 0.67 4.14
C HIS A 35 9.96 0.97 4.27
N LYS A 36 9.39 1.70 3.30
CA LYS A 36 8.01 2.16 3.37
C LYS A 36 7.35 2.15 2.02
N HIS A 37 6.14 1.62 1.99
CA HIS A 37 5.23 1.83 0.87
C HIS A 37 4.58 3.21 1.02
N ARG A 38 4.93 4.15 0.16
CA ARG A 38 4.44 5.53 0.28
C ARG A 38 4.09 6.18 -1.05
N ILE A 39 3.14 7.11 -1.02
CA ILE A 39 2.86 7.98 -2.16
C ILE A 39 3.83 9.16 -2.13
N THR A 40 4.53 9.40 -3.25
CA THR A 40 5.49 10.52 -3.37
C THR A 40 5.10 11.58 -4.39
N GLU A 41 4.21 11.25 -5.33
CA GLU A 41 3.74 12.17 -6.36
C GLU A 41 2.23 12.02 -6.56
N GLY A 42 1.58 13.11 -7.00
CA GLY A 42 0.14 13.20 -7.20
C GLY A 42 -0.60 13.74 -5.97
N GLU A 43 -1.89 14.02 -6.16
CA GLU A 43 -2.78 14.46 -5.09
C GLU A 43 -3.52 13.25 -4.52
N ALA A 44 -3.25 12.92 -3.26
CA ALA A 44 -3.85 11.78 -2.58
C ALA A 44 -4.05 12.04 -1.08
N GLU A 45 -4.96 11.29 -0.47
CA GLU A 45 -5.21 11.31 0.97
C GLU A 45 -5.33 9.86 1.48
N LEU A 46 -4.84 9.64 2.71
CA LEU A 46 -5.11 8.42 3.47
C LEU A 46 -6.19 8.67 4.51
N SER A 47 -7.00 7.64 4.74
CA SER A 47 -7.97 7.59 5.84
C SER A 47 -7.90 6.23 6.53
N GLN A 48 -8.25 6.18 7.81
CA GLN A 48 -8.24 4.96 8.60
C GLN A 48 -9.57 4.71 9.29
N LYS A 49 -10.07 3.47 9.19
CA LYS A 49 -11.23 2.97 9.92
C LYS A 49 -11.00 1.51 10.32
N ASP A 50 -11.23 1.18 11.58
CA ASP A 50 -11.13 -0.20 12.09
C ASP A 50 -9.81 -0.89 11.70
N ASP A 51 -8.68 -0.19 11.87
CA ASP A 51 -7.32 -0.62 11.47
C ASP A 51 -7.11 -0.89 9.97
N ILE A 52 -8.07 -0.51 9.13
CA ILE A 52 -7.98 -0.58 7.68
C ILE A 52 -7.63 0.81 7.14
N LEU A 53 -6.58 0.87 6.32
CA LEU A 53 -6.23 2.06 5.55
C LEU A 53 -6.98 2.11 4.23
N TYR A 54 -7.39 3.31 3.86
CA TYR A 54 -8.01 3.64 2.58
C TYR A 54 -7.23 4.78 1.92
N LEU A 55 -6.95 4.65 0.64
CA LEU A 55 -6.29 5.66 -0.18
C LEU A 55 -7.31 6.26 -1.15
N ARG A 56 -7.42 7.59 -1.16
CA ARG A 56 -8.11 8.34 -2.21
C ARG A 56 -7.06 9.04 -3.07
N VAL A 57 -7.11 8.81 -4.37
CA VAL A 57 -6.29 9.53 -5.36
C VAL A 57 -7.19 10.51 -6.11
N PHE A 58 -6.84 11.80 -6.07
CA PHE A 58 -7.58 12.91 -6.68
C PHE A 58 -7.04 13.29 -8.05
N SER A 59 -5.72 13.21 -8.24
CA SER A 59 -5.09 13.42 -9.54
C SER A 59 -5.30 12.23 -10.49
N ASP A 60 -5.08 12.42 -11.80
CA ASP A 60 -5.17 11.35 -12.81
C ASP A 60 -4.38 10.08 -12.40
N LYS A 61 -3.22 10.30 -11.77
CA LYS A 61 -2.39 9.26 -11.17
C LYS A 61 -1.66 9.76 -9.92
N ALA A 62 -1.31 8.83 -9.03
CA ALA A 62 -0.37 9.02 -7.93
C ALA A 62 0.75 7.95 -8.01
N LEU A 63 1.95 8.27 -7.54
CA LEU A 63 3.10 7.35 -7.61
C LEU A 63 3.34 6.67 -6.26
N LEU A 64 3.21 5.36 -6.23
CA LEU A 64 3.55 4.51 -5.10
C LEU A 64 4.98 3.99 -5.24
N VAL A 65 5.81 4.27 -4.24
CA VAL A 65 7.22 3.86 -4.19
C VAL A 65 7.48 3.00 -2.96
N HIS A 66 8.48 2.14 -3.10
CA HIS A 66 9.12 1.37 -2.03
C HIS A 66 10.59 1.22 -2.41
N GLU A 67 11.48 1.17 -1.44
CA GLU A 67 12.93 1.19 -1.63
C GLU A 67 13.44 0.02 -2.52
N GLU A 68 12.79 -1.15 -2.43
CA GLU A 68 13.19 -2.37 -3.15
C GLU A 68 12.37 -2.66 -4.41
N HIS A 69 11.29 -1.91 -4.64
CA HIS A 69 10.35 -2.19 -5.73
C HIS A 69 10.29 -1.06 -6.73
N LYS A 70 10.01 -1.42 -7.99
CA LYS A 70 9.77 -0.41 -9.02
C LYS A 70 8.54 0.44 -8.63
N PRO A 71 8.60 1.76 -8.83
CA PRO A 71 7.45 2.63 -8.64
C PRO A 71 6.25 2.16 -9.46
N ILE A 72 5.04 2.29 -8.90
CA ILE A 72 3.79 1.94 -9.57
C ILE A 72 2.90 3.19 -9.63
N SER A 73 2.37 3.50 -10.83
CA SER A 73 1.34 4.52 -10.99
C SER A 73 -0.03 3.97 -10.61
N ILE A 74 -0.66 4.59 -9.63
CA ILE A 74 -2.03 4.29 -9.18
C ILE A 74 -2.97 5.29 -9.85
N PRO A 75 -3.99 4.83 -10.60
CA PRO A 75 -4.94 5.75 -11.22
C PRO A 75 -5.88 6.41 -10.19
N GLN A 76 -6.46 7.54 -10.59
CA GLN A 76 -7.49 8.23 -9.83
C GLN A 76 -8.58 7.27 -9.34
N GLY A 77 -8.95 7.36 -8.06
CA GLY A 77 -9.98 6.50 -7.48
C GLY A 77 -9.85 6.29 -5.98
N SER A 78 -10.73 5.44 -5.44
CA SER A 78 -10.70 4.99 -4.05
C SER A 78 -10.19 3.56 -3.96
N TRP A 79 -9.32 3.33 -2.99
CA TRP A 79 -8.62 2.07 -2.80
C TRP A 79 -8.64 1.68 -1.33
N MET A 80 -8.85 0.41 -1.05
CA MET A 80 -8.61 -0.20 0.25
C MET A 80 -7.22 -0.82 0.25
N VAL A 81 -6.43 -0.52 1.28
CA VAL A 81 -5.09 -1.08 1.46
C VAL A 81 -5.21 -2.41 2.20
N ARG A 82 -4.52 -3.42 1.67
CA ARG A 82 -4.36 -4.73 2.29
C ARG A 82 -2.88 -5.10 2.34
N ILE A 83 -2.44 -5.58 3.48
CA ILE A 83 -1.08 -6.08 3.67
C ILE A 83 -1.13 -7.61 3.58
N GLN A 84 -0.40 -8.16 2.63
CA GLN A 84 -0.21 -9.58 2.44
C GLN A 84 1.01 -10.01 3.24
N ARG A 85 0.80 -10.66 4.37
CA ARG A 85 1.88 -11.31 5.11
C ARG A 85 2.11 -12.71 4.55
N GLU A 86 3.36 -13.10 4.38
CA GLU A 86 3.68 -14.48 4.08
C GLU A 86 3.31 -15.36 5.29
N TYR A 87 2.50 -16.39 5.06
CA TYR A 87 2.20 -17.40 6.08
C TYR A 87 3.32 -18.44 6.03
N GLU A 88 4.24 -18.39 6.99
CA GLU A 88 5.23 -19.45 7.21
C GLU A 88 4.73 -20.41 8.32
N PRO A 89 4.09 -21.55 7.99
CA PRO A 89 3.66 -22.52 9.01
C PRO A 89 4.81 -23.35 9.59
N LYS A 90 6.05 -23.24 9.09
CA LYS A 90 7.18 -24.06 9.55
C LYS A 90 8.46 -23.24 9.50
N GLY A 91 9.02 -22.98 10.67
CA GLY A 91 10.21 -22.16 10.86
C GLY A 91 11.40 -22.57 10.01
N TRP A 92 12.22 -21.55 9.72
CA TRP A 92 13.64 -21.55 9.37
C TRP A 92 14.18 -22.86 8.83
N ARG A 93 14.40 -22.90 7.51
CA ARG A 93 15.40 -23.78 6.92
C ARG A 93 16.50 -22.92 6.32
N TYR A 94 17.74 -23.16 6.74
CA TYR A 94 18.91 -22.72 5.99
C TYR A 94 18.84 -23.33 4.59
N VAL A 95 18.78 -22.48 3.57
CA VAL A 95 19.11 -22.87 2.20
C VAL A 95 20.57 -22.44 2.01
N ALA A 96 21.47 -23.41 2.03
CA ALA A 96 22.77 -23.25 1.41
C ALA A 96 22.55 -23.22 -0.10
N ASP A 97 23.28 -22.33 -0.78
CA ASP A 97 23.34 -22.13 -2.24
C ASP A 97 23.32 -23.45 -3.04
#